data_AF-A0A8J2RKF6-F1
#
_entry.id   AF-A0A8J2RKF6-F1
#
_cell.length_a   1.000
_cell.length_b   1.000
_cell.length_c   1.000
_cell.angle_alpha   90.00
_cell.angle_beta   90.00
_cell.angle_gamma   90.00
#
_symmetry.space_group_name_H-M   'P 1'
#
loop_
_entity.id
_entity.type
_entity.pdbx_description
1 polymer ?
#
loop_
_entity_poly.entity_id
_entity_poly.type
_entity_poly.pdbx_seq_one_letter_code
_entity_poly.pdbx_strand_id
1 'polypeptide(L)'
;MNLLKLETAHENNLIYNHHTNTPGITRDIYWTAGRYSQEGKARWEWATTKPYQQLVYKNWYPINPVQPDFNEPGYCMDISFASPGYWFDTQTLYQQHQI
;
A
#
# COMPACT_ATOMS: atom_id res chain seq x y z
N MET A 1 -13.89 -9.38 -0.06
CA MET A 1 -13.15 -8.32 0.69
C MET A 1 -12.54 -7.39 -0.34
N ASN A 2 -12.78 -6.09 -0.22
CA ASN A 2 -12.20 -5.07 -1.09
C ASN A 2 -11.06 -4.41 -0.34
N LEU A 3 -9.84 -4.51 -0.86
CA LEU A 3 -8.67 -3.83 -0.30
C LEU A 3 -8.75 -2.32 -0.57
N LEU A 4 -8.17 -1.55 0.34
CA LEU A 4 -8.18 -0.09 0.31
C LEU A 4 -7.34 0.50 -0.84
N LYS A 5 -7.86 1.55 -1.49
CA LYS A 5 -7.09 2.44 -2.37
C LYS A 5 -6.87 3.79 -1.68
N LEU A 6 -5.68 4.35 -1.82
CA LEU A 6 -5.30 5.65 -1.28
C LEU A 6 -4.84 6.54 -2.43
N GLU A 7 -5.73 7.38 -2.93
CA GLU A 7 -5.56 8.15 -4.16
C GLU A 7 -5.12 9.60 -3.87
N THR A 8 -5.12 10.01 -2.60
CA THR A 8 -4.69 11.35 -2.15
C THR A 8 -3.96 11.34 -0.80
N ALA A 9 -3.21 12.41 -0.53
CA ALA A 9 -2.61 12.65 0.78
C ALA A 9 -3.64 12.84 1.88
N HIS A 10 -4.82 13.39 1.55
CA HIS A 10 -5.90 13.56 2.51
C HIS A 10 -6.43 12.20 2.99
N GLU A 11 -6.69 11.26 2.08
CA GLU A 11 -7.11 9.90 2.42
C GLU A 11 -6.05 9.16 3.25
N ASN A 12 -4.78 9.27 2.86
CA ASN A 12 -3.68 8.65 3.60
C ASN A 12 -3.63 9.16 5.05
N ASN A 13 -3.74 10.48 5.23
CA ASN A 13 -3.76 11.10 6.55
C ASN A 13 -5.02 10.75 7.35
N LEU A 14 -6.19 10.66 6.71
CA LEU A 14 -7.42 10.24 7.36
C LEU A 14 -7.29 8.82 7.92
N ILE A 15 -6.72 7.90 7.14
CA ILE A 15 -6.52 6.52 7.56
C ILE A 15 -5.47 6.41 8.66
N TYR A 16 -4.35 7.12 8.55
CA TYR A 16 -3.34 7.21 9.61
C TYR A 16 -3.91 7.78 10.91
N ASN A 17 -4.66 8.87 10.84
CA ASN A 17 -5.30 9.47 12.00
C ASN A 17 -6.38 8.56 12.59
N HIS A 18 -7.16 7.87 11.76
CA HIS A 18 -8.16 6.92 12.24
C HIS A 18 -7.48 5.78 13.01
N HIS A 19 -6.42 5.20 12.46
CA HIS A 19 -5.64 4.12 13.11
C HIS A 19 -5.09 4.57 14.47
N THR A 20 -4.39 5.69 14.51
CA THR A 20 -3.73 6.21 15.73
C THR A 20 -4.71 6.62 16.83
N ASN A 21 -5.94 7.01 16.46
CA ASN A 21 -6.95 7.47 17.42
C ASN A 21 -8.02 6.42 17.77
N THR A 22 -7.99 5.22 17.17
CA THR A 22 -9.00 4.19 17.43
C THR A 22 -8.48 3.16 18.44
N PRO A 23 -9.05 3.11 19.66
CA PRO A 23 -8.66 2.11 20.64
C PRO A 23 -8.93 0.70 20.13
N GLY A 24 -7.98 -0.22 20.36
CA GLY A 24 -8.13 -1.63 20.00
C GLY A 24 -7.59 -2.01 18.62
N ILE A 25 -7.12 -1.05 17.82
CA ILE A 25 -6.29 -1.35 16.64
C ILE A 25 -4.85 -1.54 17.11
N THR A 26 -4.29 -2.74 16.94
CA THR A 26 -2.99 -3.13 17.53
C THR A 26 -1.93 -3.52 16.51
N ARG A 27 -2.24 -3.48 15.20
CA ARG A 27 -1.29 -3.87 14.15
C ARG A 27 -0.79 -2.63 13.45
N ASP A 28 0.48 -2.64 13.09
CA ASP A 28 1.09 -1.47 12.44
C ASP A 28 1.19 -1.61 10.93
N ILE A 29 0.87 -2.76 10.35
CA ILE A 29 1.04 -3.01 8.91
C ILE A 29 -0.18 -3.70 8.36
N TYR A 30 -0.66 -3.22 7.21
CA TYR A 30 -1.81 -3.77 6.53
C TYR A 30 -1.71 -3.65 5.02
N TRP A 31 -2.21 -4.65 4.32
CA TRP A 31 -2.25 -4.62 2.85
C TRP A 31 -3.19 -3.55 2.32
N THR A 32 -2.75 -2.91 1.22
CA THR A 32 -3.60 -2.09 0.36
C THR A 32 -3.92 -2.83 -0.94
N ALA A 33 -4.73 -2.23 -1.80
CA ALA A 33 -4.99 -2.76 -3.14
C ALA A 33 -3.81 -2.54 -4.12
N GLY A 34 -2.69 -1.94 -3.70
CA GLY A 34 -1.56 -1.66 -4.58
C GLY A 34 -0.79 -2.93 -4.93
N ARG A 35 -0.41 -3.06 -6.20
CA ARG A 35 0.48 -4.12 -6.68
C ARG A 35 1.34 -3.65 -7.84
N TYR A 36 2.46 -4.31 -8.05
CA TYR A 36 3.18 -4.17 -9.31
C TYR A 36 2.44 -4.89 -10.44
N SER A 37 2.42 -4.30 -11.64
CA SER A 37 1.67 -4.84 -12.78
C SER A 37 2.17 -6.22 -13.16
N GLN A 38 1.23 -7.17 -13.25
CA GLN A 38 1.48 -8.52 -13.75
C GLN A 38 1.28 -8.64 -15.26
N GLU A 39 0.72 -7.60 -15.90
CA GLU A 39 0.31 -7.62 -17.31
C GLU A 39 1.34 -6.94 -18.21
N GLY A 40 2.62 -6.89 -17.79
CA GLY A 40 3.72 -6.34 -18.60
C GLY A 40 3.72 -4.81 -18.75
N LYS A 41 2.91 -4.07 -17.96
CA LYS A 41 2.86 -2.60 -18.03
C LYS A 41 3.97 -1.89 -17.24
N ALA A 42 4.80 -2.66 -16.54
CA ALA A 42 5.96 -2.19 -15.76
C ALA A 42 5.66 -0.99 -14.85
N ARG A 43 4.57 -1.07 -14.06
CA ARG A 43 4.09 0.02 -13.19
C ARG A 43 3.34 -0.49 -11.98
N TRP A 44 3.25 0.34 -10.94
CA TRP A 44 2.31 0.13 -9.84
C TRP A 44 0.88 0.48 -10.25
N GLU A 45 -0.07 -0.39 -9.91
CA GLU A 45 -1.48 -0.26 -10.21
C GLU A 45 -2.37 -0.75 -9.06
N TRP A 46 -3.61 -0.24 -9.01
CA TRP A 46 -4.61 -0.71 -8.06
C TRP A 46 -5.26 -1.99 -8.56
N ALA A 47 -5.15 -3.07 -7.79
CA ALA A 47 -5.75 -4.37 -8.02
C ALA A 47 -7.26 -4.40 -7.72
N THR A 48 -8.00 -3.40 -8.21
CA THR A 48 -9.45 -3.28 -8.00
C THR A 48 -10.23 -3.85 -9.16
N THR A 49 -10.51 -3.07 -10.20
CA THR A 49 -11.29 -3.50 -11.37
C THR A 49 -10.49 -3.27 -12.65
N LYS A 50 -10.55 -4.21 -13.60
CA LYS A 50 -9.91 -4.03 -14.91
C LYS A 50 -10.67 -2.98 -15.75
N PRO A 51 -9.99 -2.12 -16.53
CA PRO A 51 -8.53 -2.00 -16.61
C PRO A 51 -7.94 -1.39 -15.33
N TYR A 52 -6.88 -2.01 -14.80
CA TYR A 52 -6.29 -1.55 -13.55
C TYR A 52 -5.72 -0.14 -13.68
N GLN A 53 -6.14 0.72 -12.75
CA GLN A 53 -5.74 2.12 -12.67
C GLN A 53 -4.30 2.21 -12.15
N GLN A 54 -3.47 3.01 -12.80
CA GLN A 54 -2.12 3.29 -12.34
C GLN A 54 -2.15 4.11 -11.04
N LEU A 55 -1.19 3.88 -10.14
CA LEU A 55 -0.99 4.75 -8.98
C LEU A 55 -0.50 6.14 -9.42
N VAL A 56 -1.31 7.16 -9.13
CA VAL A 56 -0.98 8.57 -9.38
C VAL A 56 -0.38 9.21 -8.12
N TYR A 57 -1.08 9.10 -6.99
CA TYR A 57 -0.55 9.47 -5.69
C TYR A 57 0.36 8.36 -5.15
N LYS A 58 1.45 8.77 -4.49
CA LYS A 58 2.48 7.89 -3.94
C LYS A 58 2.89 8.40 -2.57
N ASN A 59 2.82 7.54 -1.57
CA ASN A 59 3.36 7.81 -0.23
C ASN A 59 4.38 6.75 0.18
N TRP A 60 5.28 6.39 -0.74
CA TRP A 60 6.35 5.42 -0.45
C TRP A 60 7.28 5.93 0.64
N TYR A 61 7.80 5.01 1.46
CA TYR A 61 8.79 5.34 2.47
C TYR A 61 10.05 5.94 1.84
N PRO A 62 10.47 7.16 2.22
CA PRO A 62 11.49 7.91 1.47
C PRO A 62 12.91 7.70 1.98
N ILE A 63 13.14 6.86 3.00
CA ILE A 63 14.43 6.74 3.71
C ILE A 63 14.88 5.27 3.70
N ASN A 64 16.19 5.03 3.76
CA ASN A 64 16.85 3.72 3.65
C ASN A 64 16.09 2.50 4.25
N PRO A 65 15.64 1.52 3.42
CA PRO A 65 15.65 1.55 1.96
C PRO A 65 14.54 2.46 1.40
N VAL A 66 14.88 3.30 0.43
CA VAL A 66 13.87 4.09 -0.30
C VAL A 66 12.94 3.14 -1.02
N GLN A 67 11.63 3.27 -0.78
CA GLN A 67 10.60 2.42 -1.37
C GLN A 67 10.02 3.04 -2.65
N PRO A 68 9.44 2.22 -3.56
CA PRO A 68 9.53 0.77 -3.54
C PRO A 68 10.92 0.32 -4.02
N ASP A 69 11.53 -0.62 -3.30
CA ASP A 69 12.85 -1.16 -3.64
C ASP A 69 12.79 -2.40 -4.54
N PHE A 70 11.61 -3.03 -4.70
CA PHE A 70 11.35 -4.03 -5.73
C PHE A 70 10.19 -3.62 -6.66
N ASN A 71 10.50 -3.49 -7.94
CA ASN A 71 9.55 -3.10 -8.98
C ASN A 71 9.32 -4.26 -9.95
N GLU A 72 8.79 -5.38 -9.44
CA GLU A 72 8.61 -6.59 -10.23
C GLU A 72 7.29 -7.35 -9.94
N PRO A 73 6.79 -8.16 -10.89
CA PRO A 73 5.58 -8.95 -10.68
C PRO A 73 5.67 -9.85 -9.45
N GLY A 74 4.62 -9.88 -8.63
CA GLY A 74 4.59 -10.65 -7.38
C GLY A 74 4.84 -9.83 -6.12
N TYR A 75 4.99 -8.51 -6.26
CA TYR A 75 5.04 -7.56 -5.15
C TYR A 75 3.74 -6.78 -5.00
N CYS A 76 3.31 -6.62 -3.75
CA CYS A 76 2.13 -5.90 -3.31
C CYS A 76 2.52 -4.75 -2.39
N MET A 77 1.60 -3.82 -2.18
CA MET A 77 1.83 -2.63 -1.37
C MET A 77 1.10 -2.74 -0.03
N ASP A 78 1.83 -2.56 1.06
CA ASP A 78 1.28 -2.38 2.39
C ASP A 78 1.45 -0.93 2.87
N ILE A 79 0.60 -0.53 3.82
CA ILE A 79 0.73 0.73 4.56
C ILE A 79 1.22 0.42 5.97
N SER A 80 2.23 1.16 6.40
CA SER A 80 2.76 1.12 7.75
C SER A 80 2.22 2.30 8.58
N PHE A 81 1.72 2.00 9.77
CA PHE A 81 1.33 2.97 10.79
C PHE A 81 2.46 3.21 11.80
N ALA A 82 3.47 2.34 11.85
CA ALA A 82 4.73 2.61 12.54
C ALA A 82 5.59 3.64 11.79
N SER A 83 5.42 3.73 10.47
CA SER A 83 6.06 4.75 9.62
C SER A 83 4.99 5.65 9.01
N PRO A 84 4.74 6.87 9.52
CA PRO A 84 3.56 7.73 9.30
C PRO A 84 2.65 7.53 8.07
N GLY A 85 2.00 6.36 7.94
CA GLY A 85 1.17 6.00 6.79
C GLY A 85 1.97 5.81 5.49
N TYR A 86 3.28 5.57 5.57
CA TYR A 86 4.15 5.30 4.42
C TYR A 86 3.94 3.89 3.88
N TRP A 87 4.22 3.75 2.58
CA TRP A 87 4.00 2.52 1.85
C TRP A 87 5.31 1.78 1.61
N PHE A 88 5.21 0.46 1.62
CA PHE A 88 6.30 -0.48 1.36
C PHE A 88 5.84 -1.49 0.32
N ASP A 89 6.80 -2.01 -0.45
CA ASP A 89 6.55 -3.16 -1.30
C ASP A 89 6.98 -4.45 -0.60
N THR A 90 6.04 -5.39 -0.54
CA THR A 90 6.24 -6.69 0.10
C THR A 90 5.80 -7.77 -0.89
N GLN A 91 6.60 -8.84 -1.00
CA GLN A 91 6.27 -9.98 -1.84
C GLN A 91 4.93 -10.61 -1.40
N THR A 92 4.01 -10.84 -2.33
CA THR A 92 2.61 -11.25 -2.06
C THR A 92 2.49 -12.59 -1.32
N LEU A 93 3.54 -13.42 -1.32
CA LEU A 93 3.58 -14.72 -0.64
C LEU A 93 3.76 -14.61 0.88
N TYR A 94 4.11 -13.43 1.42
CA TYR A 94 4.14 -13.21 2.86
C TYR A 94 2.71 -13.08 3.41
N GLN A 95 2.35 -13.93 4.38
CA GLN A 95 1.06 -13.89 5.08
C GLN A 95 0.95 -12.62 5.96
N GLN A 96 0.68 -11.47 5.34
CA GLN A 96 0.26 -10.27 6.06
C GLN A 96 -1.26 -10.10 5.98
N HIS A 97 -1.83 -9.39 6.96
CA HIS A 97 -3.27 -9.27 7.13
C HIS A 97 -3.83 -8.05 6.38
N GLN A 98 -5.09 -8.13 5.98
CA GLN A 98 -5.75 -7.16 5.10
C GLN A 98 -6.57 -6.15 5.94
N ILE A 99 -6.61 -4.88 5.53
CA ILE A 99 -7.65 -3.91 5.92
C ILE A 99 -8.77 -3.94 4.88
#